data_AF-F9ZBT9-F1
#
_entry.id   AF-F9ZBT9-F1
#
_cell.length_a   1.000
_cell.length_b   1.000
_cell.length_c   1.000
_cell.angle_alpha   90.00
_cell.angle_beta   90.00
_cell.angle_gamma   90.00
#
_symmetry.space_group_name_H-M   'P 1'
#
loop_
_entity.id
_entity.type
_entity.pdbx_description
1 polymer ?
#
loop_
_entity_poly.entity_id
_entity_poly.type
_entity_poly.pdbx_seq_one_letter_code
_entity_poly.pdbx_strand_id
1 'polypeptide(L)'
;MWNLFTHFFKCRHLIWLPVLCVTLAGCKDDFDDSELRKQIADLDGRLTSLEKLCAQMNTNISSMQTIVNALQQNDYITGVTPITEGSTTIGYTITFAKNKPITIYHGKDGEKGEQGNKGEDGKTPVIGIKQDTDGIYYWTLNGTWLLDDEGKKLRVTGKDGLNGNTPQMKIENGRWLVSLDYGISWEDVGQATGESGKTPLLVIENGFWKISWDNGTSWETLAPASTSDIIPKIEITNGRWMISWDNGDT
;
A
#
# COMPACT_ATOMS: atom_id res chain seq x y z
N MET A 1 -31.03 38.57 -63.45
CA MET A 1 -30.93 37.69 -64.64
C MET A 1 -30.19 36.45 -64.17
N TRP A 2 -30.73 35.24 -64.09
CA TRP A 2 -31.75 34.56 -64.88
C TRP A 2 -32.32 33.39 -64.04
N ASN A 3 -33.64 33.28 -63.94
CA ASN A 3 -34.36 32.09 -63.45
C ASN A 3 -34.49 31.06 -64.57
N LEU A 4 -34.33 29.76 -64.31
CA LEU A 4 -35.19 28.67 -64.83
C LEU A 4 -34.50 27.30 -64.62
N PHE A 5 -35.07 26.42 -63.78
CA PHE A 5 -35.79 25.24 -64.25
C PHE A 5 -36.35 24.47 -63.05
N THR A 6 -37.67 24.32 -63.05
CA THR A 6 -38.50 23.68 -62.05
C THR A 6 -38.90 22.25 -62.44
N HIS A 7 -39.22 21.45 -61.41
CA HIS A 7 -40.21 20.36 -61.38
C HIS A 7 -39.92 19.04 -62.11
N PHE A 8 -39.78 17.96 -61.34
CA PHE A 8 -40.63 16.75 -61.52
C PHE A 8 -40.95 16.11 -60.16
N PHE A 9 -42.15 15.52 -60.12
CA PHE A 9 -43.03 15.27 -58.98
C PHE A 9 -43.18 13.75 -58.76
N LYS A 10 -43.76 13.36 -57.62
CA LYS A 10 -44.47 12.09 -57.28
C LYS A 10 -43.63 11.00 -56.59
N CYS A 11 -43.84 10.75 -55.29
CA CYS A 11 -44.97 10.02 -54.66
C CYS A 11 -44.91 8.49 -54.84
N ARG A 12 -44.84 7.79 -53.69
CA ARG A 12 -45.78 6.74 -53.22
C ARG A 12 -45.23 5.30 -53.04
N HIS A 13 -45.53 4.76 -51.84
CA HIS A 13 -45.46 3.37 -51.31
C HIS A 13 -44.07 2.83 -50.91
N LEU A 14 -43.74 2.63 -49.61
CA LEU A 14 -44.30 1.75 -48.58
C LEU A 14 -44.08 0.24 -48.89
N ILE A 15 -43.43 -0.45 -47.94
CA ILE A 15 -43.33 -1.91 -47.71
C ILE A 15 -42.22 -2.68 -48.47
N TRP A 16 -41.13 -3.03 -47.79
CA TRP A 16 -40.73 -4.43 -47.51
C TRP A 16 -39.44 -4.50 -46.65
N LEU A 17 -39.58 -4.93 -45.38
CA LEU A 17 -38.50 -5.58 -44.63
C LEU A 17 -38.24 -6.94 -45.30
N PRO A 18 -36.97 -7.34 -45.50
CA PRO A 18 -36.51 -8.41 -44.62
C PRO A 18 -35.03 -8.32 -44.21
N VAL A 19 -34.80 -8.70 -42.95
CA VAL A 19 -33.70 -9.59 -42.53
C VAL A 19 -32.28 -9.16 -42.94
N LEU A 20 -31.66 -8.40 -42.07
CA LEU A 20 -30.27 -8.67 -41.69
C LEU A 20 -30.16 -8.55 -40.18
N CYS A 21 -30.71 -9.55 -39.48
CA CYS A 21 -30.20 -9.90 -38.16
C CYS A 21 -28.75 -10.37 -38.36
N VAL A 22 -27.80 -9.43 -38.39
CA VAL A 22 -26.46 -9.74 -37.91
C VAL A 22 -26.67 -9.97 -36.42
N THR A 23 -26.91 -11.21 -36.06
CA THR A 23 -26.63 -11.67 -34.71
C THR A 23 -25.18 -11.28 -34.48
N LEU A 24 -24.97 -10.20 -33.74
CA LEU A 24 -23.84 -10.11 -32.84
C LEU A 24 -23.98 -11.34 -31.96
N ALA A 25 -23.44 -12.46 -32.44
CA ALA A 25 -22.93 -13.49 -31.57
C ALA A 25 -21.80 -12.78 -30.81
N GLY A 26 -22.20 -12.04 -29.79
CA GLY A 26 -21.31 -11.62 -28.73
C GLY A 26 -20.67 -12.90 -28.26
N CYS A 27 -19.39 -13.03 -28.58
CA CYS A 27 -18.57 -14.07 -27.99
C CYS A 27 -18.65 -13.84 -26.48
N LYS A 28 -19.48 -14.69 -25.86
CA LYS A 28 -19.37 -15.28 -24.54
C LYS A 28 -18.96 -14.35 -23.40
N ASP A 29 -19.91 -14.21 -22.48
CA ASP A 29 -19.82 -13.64 -21.13
C ASP A 29 -18.82 -14.39 -20.19
N ASP A 30 -17.69 -14.88 -20.72
CA ASP A 30 -16.81 -15.81 -20.01
C ASP A 30 -15.51 -15.14 -19.53
N PHE A 31 -15.42 -13.80 -19.54
CA PHE A 31 -14.34 -13.09 -18.85
C PHE A 31 -14.73 -12.86 -17.38
N ASP A 32 -14.59 -13.90 -16.57
CA ASP A 32 -14.77 -13.82 -15.12
C ASP A 32 -13.58 -13.11 -14.47
N ASP A 33 -13.67 -11.78 -14.39
CA ASP A 33 -12.69 -10.92 -13.73
C ASP A 33 -12.94 -10.75 -12.21
N SER A 34 -13.86 -11.56 -11.64
CA SER A 34 -14.25 -11.46 -10.23
C SER A 34 -13.06 -11.60 -9.27
N GLU A 35 -12.10 -12.47 -9.61
CA GLU A 35 -10.88 -12.66 -8.83
C GLU A 35 -9.97 -11.42 -8.87
N LEU A 36 -9.80 -10.80 -10.03
CA LEU A 36 -9.04 -9.56 -10.16
C LEU A 36 -9.71 -8.41 -9.39
N ARG A 37 -11.04 -8.29 -9.46
CA ARG A 37 -11.80 -7.30 -8.69
C ARG A 37 -11.68 -7.52 -7.19
N LYS A 38 -11.68 -8.78 -6.74
CA LYS A 38 -11.48 -9.15 -5.33
C LYS A 38 -10.08 -8.78 -4.84
N GLN A 39 -9.04 -9.05 -5.63
CA GLN A 39 -7.67 -8.64 -5.31
C GLN A 39 -7.50 -7.12 -5.28
N ILE A 40 -8.14 -6.38 -6.21
CA ILE A 40 -8.15 -4.92 -6.20
C ILE A 40 -8.81 -4.38 -4.93
N ALA A 41 -9.94 -4.97 -4.53
CA ALA A 41 -10.65 -4.57 -3.29
C ALA A 41 -9.83 -4.89 -2.03
N ASP A 42 -9.13 -6.04 -1.99
CA ASP A 42 -8.20 -6.38 -0.91
C ASP A 42 -7.05 -5.37 -0.83
N LEU A 43 -6.43 -5.04 -1.96
CA LEU A 43 -5.35 -4.06 -2.04
C LEU A 43 -5.80 -2.67 -1.57
N ASP A 44 -6.99 -2.22 -1.96
CA ASP A 44 -7.57 -0.94 -1.52
C ASP A 44 -7.84 -0.91 0.00
N GLY A 45 -8.35 -2.02 0.54
CA GLY A 45 -8.55 -2.20 1.99
C GLY A 45 -7.25 -2.19 2.78
N ARG A 46 -6.21 -2.87 2.25
CA ARG A 46 -4.87 -2.87 2.84
C ARG A 46 -4.20 -1.50 2.75
N LEU A 47 -4.33 -0.80 1.63
CA LEU A 47 -3.81 0.55 1.44
C LEU A 47 -4.43 1.53 2.45
N THR A 48 -5.76 1.51 2.56
CA THR A 48 -6.50 2.34 3.54
C THR A 48 -6.04 2.08 4.97
N SER A 49 -5.83 0.80 5.32
CA SER A 49 -5.36 0.42 6.66
C SER A 49 -3.93 0.89 6.92
N LEU A 50 -3.08 0.82 5.91
CA LEU A 50 -1.67 1.21 5.98
C LEU A 50 -1.51 2.73 6.09
N GLU A 51 -2.28 3.50 5.32
CA GLU A 51 -2.36 4.96 5.42
C GLU A 51 -2.84 5.40 6.80
N LYS A 52 -3.89 4.75 7.32
CA LYS A 52 -4.41 5.00 8.68
C LYS A 52 -3.35 4.73 9.75
N LEU A 53 -2.65 3.60 9.66
CA LEU A 53 -1.58 3.24 10.59
C LEU A 53 -0.46 4.29 10.56
N CYS A 54 -0.05 4.72 9.37
CA CYS A 54 0.98 5.74 9.22
C CYS A 54 0.56 7.08 9.83
N ALA A 55 -0.68 7.52 9.62
CA ALA A 55 -1.23 8.73 10.21
C ALA A 55 -1.29 8.65 11.75
N GLN A 56 -1.70 7.51 12.29
CA GLN A 56 -1.70 7.23 13.73
C GLN A 56 -0.29 7.28 14.31
N MET A 57 0.70 6.71 13.62
CA MET A 57 2.10 6.74 14.06
C MET A 57 2.65 8.17 14.08
N ASN A 58 2.41 8.98 13.04
CA ASN A 58 2.82 10.39 13.04
C ASN A 58 2.14 11.20 14.17
N THR A 59 0.88 10.88 14.49
CA THR A 59 0.18 11.46 15.64
C THR A 59 0.85 11.08 16.96
N ASN A 60 1.26 9.81 17.10
CA ASN A 60 1.98 9.34 18.28
C ASN A 60 3.34 10.01 18.42
N ILE A 61 4.12 10.14 17.35
CA ILE A 61 5.43 10.81 17.37
C ILE A 61 5.27 12.26 17.83
N SER A 62 4.30 12.99 17.30
CA SER A 62 3.99 14.36 17.74
C SER A 62 3.55 14.41 19.22
N SER A 63 2.80 13.41 19.66
CA SER A 63 2.36 13.28 21.05
C SER A 63 3.51 13.00 22.01
N MET A 64 4.51 12.19 21.61
CA MET A 64 5.73 11.96 22.38
C MET A 64 6.52 13.26 22.60
N GLN A 65 6.64 14.11 21.58
CA GLN A 65 7.26 15.43 21.73
C GLN A 65 6.50 16.29 22.76
N THR A 66 5.17 16.27 22.71
CA THR A 66 4.34 17.03 23.66
C THR A 66 4.50 16.53 25.09
N ILE A 67 4.66 15.22 25.29
CA ILE A 67 4.96 14.65 26.63
C ILE A 67 6.29 15.18 27.16
N VAL A 68 7.34 15.25 26.32
CA VAL A 68 8.62 15.82 26.74
C VAL A 68 8.50 17.30 27.10
N ASN A 69 7.75 18.08 26.32
CA ASN A 69 7.46 19.48 26.64
C ASN A 69 6.73 19.62 27.98
N ALA A 70 5.69 18.80 28.20
CA ALA A 70 4.93 18.78 29.45
C ALA A 70 5.82 18.46 30.66
N LEU A 71 6.71 17.47 30.53
CA LEU A 71 7.70 17.12 31.56
C LEU A 71 8.64 18.30 31.87
N GLN A 72 9.17 18.95 30.83
CA GLN A 72 10.07 20.11 30.99
C GLN A 72 9.39 21.32 31.66
N GLN A 73 8.08 21.48 31.44
CA GLN A 73 7.27 22.55 32.04
C GLN A 73 6.69 22.20 33.42
N ASN A 74 7.05 21.04 33.98
CA ASN A 74 6.48 20.50 35.21
C ASN A 74 4.94 20.53 35.18
N ASP A 75 4.39 20.06 34.06
CA ASP A 75 2.96 19.84 33.85
C ASP A 75 2.58 18.42 34.30
N TYR A 76 1.30 18.16 34.52
CA TYR A 76 0.81 16.87 35.01
C TYR A 76 -0.49 16.47 34.33
N ILE A 77 -0.70 15.16 34.25
CA ILE A 77 -1.89 14.56 33.65
C ILE A 77 -3.09 14.79 34.58
N THR A 78 -4.20 15.26 34.01
CA THR A 78 -5.46 15.51 34.70
C THR A 78 -6.57 14.54 34.26
N GLY A 79 -6.38 13.82 33.16
CA GLY A 79 -7.35 12.83 32.70
C GLY A 79 -6.82 11.93 31.60
N VAL A 80 -7.40 10.74 31.51
CA VAL A 80 -7.15 9.75 30.46
C VAL A 80 -8.51 9.21 30.01
N THR A 81 -8.83 9.39 28.73
CA THR A 81 -10.12 8.97 28.15
C THR A 81 -9.86 7.98 27.01
N PRO A 82 -10.46 6.79 27.01
CA PRO A 82 -10.28 5.82 25.93
C PRO A 82 -10.91 6.32 24.62
N ILE A 83 -10.27 5.98 23.50
CA ILE A 83 -10.78 6.16 22.14
C ILE A 83 -11.17 4.78 21.61
N THR A 84 -12.41 4.62 21.16
CA THR A 84 -12.95 3.32 20.72
C THR A 84 -13.41 3.34 19.28
N GLU A 85 -13.12 2.27 18.55
CA GLU A 85 -13.68 1.94 17.23
C GLU A 85 -14.54 0.68 17.39
N GLY A 86 -15.86 0.84 17.44
CA GLY A 86 -16.77 -0.23 17.87
C GLY A 86 -16.55 -0.61 19.33
N SER A 87 -16.33 -1.89 19.61
CA SER A 87 -16.02 -2.43 20.95
C SER A 87 -14.53 -2.43 21.29
N THR A 88 -13.66 -2.01 20.36
CA THR A 88 -12.21 -2.07 20.52
C THR A 88 -11.68 -0.70 20.89
N THR A 89 -11.00 -0.59 22.03
CA THR A 89 -10.17 0.59 22.31
C THR A 89 -9.02 0.61 21.31
N ILE A 90 -8.76 1.76 20.69
CA ILE A 90 -7.70 1.97 19.69
C ILE A 90 -6.64 2.99 20.16
N GLY A 91 -6.84 3.60 21.33
CA GLY A 91 -5.97 4.61 21.88
C GLY A 91 -6.57 5.33 23.07
N TYR A 92 -5.91 6.39 23.49
CA TYR A 92 -6.31 7.23 24.61
C TYR A 92 -6.06 8.71 24.30
N THR A 93 -6.99 9.56 24.72
CA THR A 93 -6.74 10.99 24.87
C THR A 93 -6.19 11.23 26.27
N ILE A 94 -5.02 11.88 26.35
CA ILE A 94 -4.40 12.29 27.61
C ILE A 94 -4.55 13.81 27.74
N THR A 95 -5.11 14.26 28.84
CA THR A 95 -5.31 15.69 29.16
C THR A 95 -4.30 16.13 30.21
N PHE A 96 -3.73 17.32 30.02
CA PHE A 96 -2.78 17.93 30.96
C PHE A 96 -3.40 19.13 31.66
N ALA A 97 -2.74 19.62 32.71
CA ALA A 97 -3.16 20.84 33.40
C ALA A 97 -2.81 22.11 32.61
N LYS A 98 -1.66 22.13 31.90
CA LYS A 98 -1.17 23.31 31.16
C LYS A 98 -1.18 23.11 29.64
N ASN A 99 -0.78 21.94 29.16
CA ASN A 99 -0.68 21.61 27.74
C ASN A 99 -2.03 21.15 27.16
N LYS A 100 -2.15 21.25 25.83
CA LYS A 100 -3.33 20.73 25.12
C LYS A 100 -3.41 19.20 25.25
N PRO A 101 -4.62 18.63 25.25
CA PRO A 101 -4.76 17.18 25.20
C PRO A 101 -4.06 16.59 23.96
N ILE A 102 -3.50 15.40 24.13
CA ILE A 102 -2.87 14.62 23.06
C ILE A 102 -3.59 13.30 22.86
N THR A 103 -3.37 12.68 21.71
CA THR A 103 -3.89 11.36 21.40
C THR A 103 -2.74 10.38 21.21
N ILE A 104 -2.80 9.26 21.93
CA ILE A 104 -1.88 8.14 21.75
C ILE A 104 -2.69 6.95 21.26
N TYR A 105 -2.46 6.54 20.03
CA TYR A 105 -2.96 5.29 19.47
C TYR A 105 -2.03 4.14 19.85
N HIS A 106 -2.58 2.95 20.11
CA HIS A 106 -1.76 1.74 20.16
C HIS A 106 -1.83 1.01 18.81
N GLY A 107 -0.78 0.25 18.50
CA GLY A 107 -0.75 -0.56 17.28
C GLY A 107 -1.88 -1.61 17.27
N LYS A 108 -2.25 -2.05 16.08
CA LYS A 108 -2.96 -3.31 15.86
C LYS A 108 -1.92 -4.34 15.42
N ASP A 109 -2.05 -5.59 15.87
CA ASP A 109 -1.22 -6.66 15.34
C ASP A 109 -1.44 -6.78 13.83
N GLY A 110 -0.35 -7.00 13.09
CA GLY A 110 -0.45 -7.30 11.67
C GLY A 110 -1.21 -8.60 11.46
N GLU A 111 -2.09 -8.65 10.46
CA GLU A 111 -2.71 -9.90 10.05
C GLU A 111 -1.65 -10.85 9.49
N LYS A 112 -1.72 -12.12 9.86
CA LYS A 112 -0.86 -13.15 9.27
C LYS A 112 -1.22 -13.28 7.79
N GLY A 113 -0.26 -13.05 6.90
CA GLY A 113 -0.45 -13.28 5.48
C GLY A 113 -0.86 -14.73 5.16
N GLU A 114 -1.57 -14.93 4.05
CA GLU A 114 -1.92 -16.26 3.56
C GLU A 114 -0.68 -17.13 3.31
N GLN A 115 -0.83 -18.45 3.36
CA GLN A 115 0.26 -19.42 3.44
C GLN A 115 1.04 -19.54 2.10
N GLY A 116 2.00 -18.63 1.86
CA GLY A 116 2.99 -18.68 0.77
C GLY A 116 4.37 -19.18 1.22
N ASN A 117 5.35 -19.20 0.31
CA ASN A 117 6.77 -19.29 0.70
C ASN A 117 7.06 -18.16 1.70
N LYS A 118 7.81 -18.45 2.76
CA LYS A 118 8.06 -17.50 3.86
C LYS A 118 8.82 -16.27 3.32
N GLY A 119 8.08 -15.21 2.98
CA GLY A 119 8.65 -13.88 2.78
C GLY A 119 9.21 -13.35 4.10
N GLU A 120 10.09 -12.36 4.04
CA GLU A 120 10.50 -11.66 5.25
C GLU A 120 9.30 -10.91 5.85
N ASP A 121 9.13 -11.03 7.18
CA ASP A 121 8.10 -10.26 7.89
C ASP A 121 8.36 -8.76 7.72
N GLY A 122 7.30 -7.98 7.49
CA GLY A 122 7.39 -6.52 7.53
C GLY A 122 7.95 -6.07 8.88
N LYS A 123 8.95 -5.19 8.86
CA LYS A 123 9.57 -4.68 10.09
C LYS A 123 9.09 -3.24 10.31
N THR A 124 8.20 -3.06 11.28
CA THR A 124 7.78 -1.72 11.69
C THR A 124 8.92 -1.03 12.44
N PRO A 125 9.42 0.11 11.95
CA PRO A 125 10.46 0.86 12.65
C PRO A 125 9.93 1.41 13.98
N VAL A 126 10.79 1.41 15.00
CA VAL A 126 10.44 1.91 16.33
C VAL A 126 11.05 3.30 16.52
N ILE A 127 10.22 4.34 16.40
CA ILE A 127 10.58 5.70 16.81
C ILE A 127 10.39 5.82 18.33
N GLY A 128 11.43 6.29 19.02
CA GLY A 128 11.45 6.43 20.47
C GLY A 128 12.16 7.70 20.92
N ILE A 129 12.19 7.90 22.24
CA ILE A 129 12.85 9.01 22.91
C ILE A 129 13.76 8.48 24.00
N LYS A 130 14.97 9.03 24.10
CA LYS A 130 15.91 8.72 25.18
C LYS A 130 16.62 9.99 25.66
N GLN A 131 16.79 10.12 26.97
CA GLN A 131 17.59 11.17 27.57
C GLN A 131 19.07 10.81 27.48
N ASP A 132 19.91 11.75 27.06
CA ASP A 132 21.36 11.59 27.04
C ASP A 132 22.00 12.11 28.34
N THR A 133 23.32 11.93 28.49
CA THR A 133 24.06 12.33 29.70
C THR A 133 24.06 13.84 29.96
N ASP A 134 23.71 14.66 28.97
CA ASP A 134 23.55 16.11 29.08
C ASP A 134 22.17 16.54 29.62
N GLY A 135 21.28 15.59 29.90
CA GLY A 135 19.92 15.83 30.38
C GLY A 135 18.93 16.22 29.28
N ILE A 136 19.33 16.21 28.01
CA ILE A 136 18.48 16.53 26.86
C ILE A 136 17.86 15.24 26.29
N TYR A 137 16.61 15.33 25.86
CA TYR A 137 15.90 14.23 25.20
C TYR A 137 16.13 14.26 23.69
N TYR A 138 16.49 13.10 23.14
CA TYR A 138 16.78 12.89 21.72
C TYR A 138 15.90 11.79 21.13
N TRP A 139 15.62 11.90 19.84
CA TRP A 139 14.93 10.86 19.07
C TRP A 139 15.82 9.64 18.86
N THR A 140 15.20 8.48 18.82
CA THR A 140 15.84 7.21 18.48
C THR A 140 15.05 6.50 17.39
N LEU A 141 15.76 5.83 16.48
CA LEU A 141 15.20 4.87 15.53
C LEU A 141 15.75 3.49 15.87
N ASN A 142 14.86 2.53 16.13
CA ASN A 142 15.21 1.16 16.51
C ASN A 142 16.19 1.10 17.70
N GLY A 143 15.99 1.99 18.68
CA GLY A 143 16.80 2.09 19.89
C GLY A 143 18.16 2.78 19.71
N THR A 144 18.53 3.18 18.49
CA THR A 144 19.76 3.92 18.19
C THR A 144 19.46 5.41 18.03
N TRP A 145 20.41 6.29 18.36
CA TRP A 145 20.24 7.74 18.18
C TRP A 145 19.92 8.09 16.73
N LEU A 146 18.88 8.88 16.53
CA LEU A 146 18.57 9.45 15.22
C LEU A 146 19.46 10.68 15.01
N LEU A 147 20.22 10.69 13.92
CA LEU A 147 21.17 11.74 13.59
C LEU A 147 20.67 12.57 12.42
N ASP A 148 20.92 13.88 12.43
CA ASP A 148 20.72 14.75 11.28
C ASP A 148 21.83 14.54 10.22
N ASP A 149 21.74 15.30 9.12
CA ASP A 149 22.68 15.28 8.00
C ASP A 149 24.11 15.71 8.39
N GLU A 150 24.25 16.49 9.47
CA GLU A 150 25.53 16.86 10.07
C GLU A 150 26.09 15.79 11.03
N GLY A 151 25.39 14.68 11.23
CA GLY A 151 25.77 13.60 12.14
C GLY A 151 25.50 13.89 13.62
N LYS A 152 24.66 14.88 13.91
CA LYS A 152 24.32 15.31 15.27
C LYS A 152 22.99 14.71 15.72
N LYS A 153 22.88 14.40 17.01
CA LYS A 153 21.66 13.82 17.59
C LYS A 153 20.46 14.76 17.42
N LEU A 154 19.36 14.23 16.91
CA LEU A 154 18.12 14.96 16.68
C LEU A 154 17.38 15.19 18.00
N ARG A 155 17.32 16.45 18.46
CA ARG A 155 16.68 16.83 19.72
C ARG A 155 15.17 16.75 19.61
N VAL A 156 14.51 16.25 20.65
CA VAL A 156 13.04 16.28 20.76
C VAL A 156 12.55 17.72 20.96
N THR A 157 13.27 18.49 21.77
CA THR A 157 12.94 19.90 22.06
C THR A 157 14.10 20.82 21.71
N GLY A 158 13.78 21.99 21.16
CA GLY A 158 14.69 23.07 20.82
C GLY A 158 15.30 23.74 22.05
N LYS A 159 16.11 24.77 21.86
CA LYS A 159 16.53 25.62 23.00
C LYS A 159 15.30 26.38 23.51
N ASP A 160 15.24 26.61 24.82
CA ASP A 160 14.18 27.40 25.49
C ASP A 160 12.74 26.86 25.36
N GLY A 161 12.59 25.54 25.16
CA GLY A 161 11.26 24.90 25.09
C GLY A 161 10.52 25.12 23.77
N LEU A 162 11.21 25.61 22.73
CA LEU A 162 10.71 25.57 21.35
C LEU A 162 10.66 24.12 20.86
N ASN A 163 9.83 23.84 19.85
CA ASN A 163 9.78 22.51 19.26
C ASN A 163 11.13 22.18 18.60
N GLY A 164 11.63 20.98 18.86
CA GLY A 164 12.72 20.37 18.07
C GLY A 164 12.18 19.82 16.76
N ASN A 165 13.07 19.28 15.94
CA ASN A 165 12.67 18.62 14.70
C ASN A 165 11.96 17.31 15.05
N THR A 166 10.71 17.19 14.62
CA THR A 166 9.87 16.01 14.85
C THR A 166 9.94 15.13 13.62
N PRO A 167 10.44 13.89 13.73
CA PRO A 167 10.48 12.97 12.61
C PRO A 167 9.10 12.73 12.03
N GLN A 168 9.03 12.59 10.71
CA GLN A 168 7.81 12.20 10.01
C GLN A 168 8.04 10.86 9.33
N MET A 169 7.01 10.04 9.32
CA MET A 169 7.02 8.73 8.69
C MET A 169 6.03 8.70 7.53
N LYS A 170 6.39 8.02 6.43
CA LYS A 170 5.45 7.66 5.37
C LYS A 170 5.72 6.24 4.89
N ILE A 171 4.77 5.68 4.18
CA ILE A 171 4.99 4.48 3.38
C ILE A 171 4.86 4.86 1.92
N GLU A 172 5.84 4.47 1.13
CA GLU A 172 5.87 4.68 -0.31
C GLU A 172 6.49 3.44 -0.95
N ASN A 173 5.86 2.90 -1.99
CA ASN A 173 6.35 1.70 -2.70
C ASN A 173 6.65 0.49 -1.78
N GLY A 174 5.83 0.27 -0.75
CA GLY A 174 6.01 -0.83 0.21
C GLY A 174 7.16 -0.64 1.20
N ARG A 175 7.79 0.53 1.22
CA ARG A 175 8.93 0.86 2.11
C ARG A 175 8.53 1.89 3.15
N TRP A 176 9.02 1.72 4.37
CA TRP A 176 8.98 2.76 5.39
C TRP A 176 10.02 3.82 5.08
N LEU A 177 9.60 5.06 5.06
CA LEU A 177 10.47 6.22 4.88
C LEU A 177 10.35 7.14 6.09
N VAL A 178 11.49 7.68 6.54
CA VAL A 178 11.57 8.69 7.62
C VAL A 178 12.09 10.01 7.06
N SER A 179 11.51 11.12 7.51
CA SER A 179 12.00 12.47 7.24
C SER A 179 12.38 13.16 8.54
N LEU A 180 13.52 13.86 8.55
CA LEU A 180 14.04 14.60 9.71
C LEU A 180 13.95 16.12 9.51
N ASP A 181 13.50 16.55 8.33
CA ASP A 181 13.58 17.91 7.81
C ASP A 181 12.21 18.41 7.31
N TYR A 182 11.14 18.05 8.04
CA TYR A 182 9.77 18.48 7.76
C TYR A 182 9.23 18.02 6.39
N GLY A 183 9.63 16.84 5.96
CA GLY A 183 9.13 16.18 4.76
C GLY A 183 9.84 16.60 3.47
N ILE A 184 10.94 17.33 3.57
CA ILE A 184 11.74 17.79 2.41
C ILE A 184 12.52 16.61 1.82
N SER A 185 13.18 15.82 2.66
CA SER A 185 13.90 14.61 2.28
C SER A 185 13.43 13.39 3.08
N TRP A 186 13.64 12.21 2.50
CA TRP A 186 13.14 10.95 3.02
C TRP A 186 14.21 9.87 2.92
N GLU A 187 14.48 9.18 4.02
CA GLU A 187 15.40 8.06 4.13
C GLU A 187 14.63 6.75 4.28
N ASP A 188 15.09 5.72 3.58
CA ASP A 188 14.50 4.38 3.65
C ASP A 188 14.96 3.62 4.89
N VAL A 189 14.00 3.21 5.72
CA VAL A 189 14.25 2.54 7.00
C VAL A 189 13.73 1.11 7.07
N GLY A 190 13.22 0.55 5.96
CA GLY A 190 12.90 -0.87 5.84
C GLY A 190 11.59 -1.20 5.11
N GLN A 191 11.27 -2.50 5.04
CA GLN A 191 10.05 -3.00 4.41
C GLN A 191 8.82 -2.75 5.29
N ALA A 192 7.78 -2.12 4.74
CA ALA A 192 6.53 -1.84 5.43
C ALA A 192 5.49 -2.95 5.31
N THR A 193 5.54 -3.69 4.21
CA THR A 193 4.73 -4.89 3.98
C THR A 193 5.69 -6.06 3.74
N GLY A 194 5.34 -7.26 4.21
CA GLY A 194 6.05 -8.47 3.76
C GLY A 194 6.00 -8.57 2.24
N GLU A 195 6.96 -9.25 1.60
CA GLU A 195 6.94 -9.43 0.14
C GLU A 195 5.55 -9.94 -0.26
N SER A 196 4.75 -9.09 -0.93
CA SER A 196 3.55 -9.55 -1.61
C SER A 196 3.99 -10.72 -2.48
N GLY A 197 3.29 -11.85 -2.39
CA GLY A 197 3.67 -13.07 -3.10
C GLY A 197 4.02 -12.73 -4.54
N LYS A 198 5.30 -12.88 -4.90
CA LYS A 198 5.82 -12.46 -6.20
C LYS A 198 5.01 -13.17 -7.28
N THR A 199 4.32 -12.41 -8.13
CA THR A 199 3.67 -12.96 -9.31
C THR A 199 4.78 -13.47 -10.22
N PRO A 200 4.82 -14.77 -10.53
CA PRO A 200 5.84 -15.29 -11.42
C PRO A 200 5.71 -14.65 -12.81
N LEU A 201 6.85 -14.29 -13.41
CA LEU A 201 6.90 -13.82 -14.79
C LEU A 201 7.04 -15.01 -15.73
N LEU A 202 6.33 -15.01 -16.85
CA LEU A 202 6.53 -15.99 -17.92
C LEU A 202 7.01 -15.30 -19.19
N VAL A 203 7.96 -15.93 -19.87
CA VAL A 203 8.44 -15.52 -21.19
C VAL A 203 8.60 -16.72 -22.10
N ILE A 204 8.64 -16.45 -23.41
CA ILE A 204 9.15 -17.41 -24.39
C ILE A 204 10.52 -16.93 -24.84
N GLU A 205 11.55 -17.72 -24.57
CA GLU A 205 12.92 -17.42 -24.99
C GLU A 205 13.54 -18.66 -25.65
N ASN A 206 14.15 -18.48 -26.82
CA ASN A 206 14.76 -19.56 -27.60
C ASN A 206 13.83 -20.75 -27.89
N GLY A 207 12.53 -20.49 -28.04
CA GLY A 207 11.53 -21.52 -28.30
C GLY A 207 11.10 -22.32 -27.06
N PHE A 208 11.37 -21.84 -25.85
CA PHE A 208 10.93 -22.46 -24.60
C PHE A 208 10.16 -21.47 -23.73
N TRP A 209 9.09 -21.97 -23.10
CA TRP A 209 8.47 -21.33 -21.95
C TRP A 209 9.46 -21.31 -20.79
N LYS A 210 9.66 -20.13 -20.22
CA LYS A 210 10.46 -19.91 -19.01
C LYS A 210 9.63 -19.19 -17.97
N ILE A 211 9.88 -19.50 -16.71
CA ILE A 211 9.29 -18.82 -15.56
C ILE A 211 10.36 -18.19 -14.69
N SER A 212 10.04 -17.04 -14.11
CA SER A 212 10.83 -16.41 -13.07
C SER A 212 9.98 -16.19 -11.84
N TRP A 213 10.44 -16.72 -10.70
CA TRP A 213 9.78 -16.56 -9.39
C TRP A 213 10.28 -15.31 -8.63
N ASP A 214 11.31 -14.65 -9.16
CA ASP A 214 12.06 -13.57 -8.52
C ASP A 214 12.11 -12.29 -9.39
N ASN A 215 10.99 -12.04 -10.09
CA ASN A 215 10.79 -10.83 -10.90
C ASN A 215 11.85 -10.62 -11.99
N GLY A 216 12.26 -11.70 -12.64
CA GLY A 216 13.15 -11.70 -13.80
C GLY A 216 14.63 -11.84 -13.49
N THR A 217 15.00 -12.04 -12.22
CA THR A 217 16.41 -12.18 -11.79
C THR A 217 16.98 -13.54 -12.20
N SER A 218 16.20 -14.60 -12.04
CA SER A 218 16.52 -15.96 -12.49
C SER A 218 15.34 -16.59 -13.23
N TRP A 219 15.66 -17.52 -14.13
CA TRP A 219 14.70 -18.15 -15.02
C TRP A 219 14.85 -19.67 -15.02
N GLU A 220 13.74 -20.36 -14.84
CA GLU A 220 13.63 -21.81 -14.98
C GLU A 220 12.96 -22.13 -16.32
N THR A 221 13.57 -23.03 -17.11
CA THR A 221 13.00 -23.51 -18.36
C THR A 221 11.94 -24.56 -18.06
N LEU A 222 10.73 -24.35 -18.54
CA LEU A 222 9.62 -25.25 -18.28
C LEU A 222 9.42 -26.27 -19.42
N ALA A 223 9.05 -25.80 -20.61
CA ALA A 223 8.69 -26.67 -21.74
C ALA A 223 8.94 -25.97 -23.09
N PRO A 224 9.08 -26.72 -24.20
CA PRO A 224 9.10 -26.14 -25.54
C PRO A 224 7.81 -25.33 -25.81
N ALA A 225 7.96 -24.13 -26.36
CA ALA A 225 6.86 -23.29 -26.82
C ALA A 225 6.45 -23.68 -28.26
N SER A 226 6.21 -24.97 -28.50
CA SER A 226 5.75 -25.46 -29.81
C SER A 226 4.27 -25.14 -30.01
N THR A 227 3.92 -24.70 -31.22
CA THR A 227 2.56 -24.30 -31.57
C THR A 227 1.64 -25.51 -31.69
N SER A 228 0.95 -25.90 -30.61
CA SER A 228 -0.50 -26.17 -30.57
C SER A 228 -0.97 -26.93 -29.31
N ASP A 229 -0.13 -27.73 -28.65
CA ASP A 229 -0.66 -28.75 -27.72
C ASP A 229 -0.23 -28.62 -26.25
N ILE A 230 0.63 -27.65 -25.91
CA ILE A 230 1.09 -27.44 -24.53
C ILE A 230 1.03 -25.95 -24.19
N ILE A 231 -0.14 -25.52 -23.71
CA ILE A 231 -0.32 -24.19 -23.12
C ILE A 231 -0.27 -24.37 -21.60
N PRO A 232 0.72 -23.78 -20.91
CA PRO A 232 0.73 -23.83 -19.45
C PRO A 232 -0.50 -23.10 -18.92
N LYS A 233 -1.33 -23.80 -18.16
CA LYS A 233 -2.42 -23.19 -17.41
C LYS A 233 -1.90 -22.84 -16.02
N ILE A 234 -2.04 -21.56 -15.67
CA ILE A 234 -1.63 -21.04 -14.37
C ILE A 234 -2.90 -20.82 -13.55
N GLU A 235 -2.95 -21.42 -12.37
CA GLU A 235 -4.05 -21.24 -11.44
C GLU A 235 -3.53 -21.06 -10.01
N ILE A 236 -4.31 -20.36 -9.18
CA ILE A 236 -3.99 -20.20 -7.75
C ILE A 236 -4.84 -21.22 -6.98
N THR A 237 -4.18 -22.16 -6.31
CA THR A 237 -4.85 -23.13 -5.43
C THR A 237 -4.30 -22.98 -4.02
N ASN A 238 -5.17 -22.69 -3.03
CA ASN A 238 -4.79 -22.48 -1.63
C ASN A 238 -3.66 -21.44 -1.44
N GLY A 239 -3.71 -20.32 -2.18
CA GLY A 239 -2.70 -19.25 -2.09
C GLY A 239 -1.35 -19.58 -2.75
N ARG A 240 -1.23 -20.70 -3.48
CA ARG A 240 -0.02 -21.08 -4.22
C ARG A 240 -0.26 -21.03 -5.73
N TRP A 241 0.67 -20.44 -6.46
CA TRP A 241 0.75 -20.53 -7.91
C TRP A 241 1.01 -21.98 -8.32
N MET A 242 0.09 -22.56 -9.09
CA MET A 242 0.17 -23.89 -9.67
C MET A 242 0.30 -23.73 -11.19
N ILE A 243 1.23 -24.48 -11.77
CA ILE A 243 1.35 -24.60 -13.23
C ILE A 243 0.91 -26.00 -13.57
N SER A 244 -0.14 -26.08 -14.38
CA SER A 244 -0.63 -27.32 -14.96
C SER A 244 -0.37 -27.31 -16.47
N TRP A 245 -0.17 -28.50 -17.01
CA TRP A 245 0.02 -28.73 -18.43
C TRP A 245 -1.25 -29.40 -18.93
N ASP A 246 -2.12 -28.64 -19.60
CA ASP A 246 -3.23 -29.26 -20.31
C ASP A 246 -2.63 -29.93 -21.57
N ASN A 247 -2.55 -31.25 -21.54
CA ASN A 247 -2.60 -32.00 -22.80
C ASN A 247 -4.08 -32.04 -23.12
N GLY A 248 -4.54 -31.28 -24.12
CA GLY A 248 -5.96 -31.24 -24.47
C GLY A 248 -6.52 -32.65 -24.65
N ASP A 249 -7.25 -33.15 -23.65
CA ASP A 249 -8.03 -34.38 -23.78
C ASP A 249 -9.28 -34.04 -24.61
N THR A 250 -9.10 -34.09 -25.93
CA THR A 250 -10.02 -34.74 -26.88
C THR A 250 -9.23 -35.41 -27.98
#